data_AF-A0A818UM40-F1
#
_entry.id   AF-A0A818UM40-F1
#
_cell.length_a   1.000
_cell.length_b   1.000
_cell.length_c   1.000
_cell.angle_alpha   90.00
_cell.angle_beta   90.00
_cell.angle_gamma   90.00
#
_symmetry.space_group_name_H-M   'P 1'
#
loop_
_entity.id
_entity.type
_entity.pdbx_description
1 polymer ?
#
loop_
_entity_poly.entity_id
_entity_poly.type
_entity_poly.pdbx_seq_one_letter_code
_entity_poly.pdbx_strand_id
1 'polypeptide(L)'
;MNRRSLSDQSLFRPSSSKKAISTKSSNSYDRWTVICFVIGLINILSALWMLIAPVHWYYNLPAGVPESGPLNVHFIRDIGCIFLLLGCGLLVGGFFLIEFRLPLFTMNTAFYMLHMFVHIHEIVSGRLRMGIFWIDLPGVYFPAVLTFSLNIILIRKYMASSRSKMLQIGAKN
;
A
#
# COMPACT_ATOMS: atom_id res chain seq x y z
N MET A 1 32.09 1.83 -80.02
CA MET A 1 32.66 2.33 -78.74
C MET A 1 31.95 3.62 -78.38
N ASN A 2 31.05 3.61 -77.38
CA ASN A 2 30.42 4.83 -76.86
C ASN A 2 30.50 4.77 -75.33
N ARG A 3 31.26 5.69 -74.72
CA ARG A 3 31.60 5.71 -73.29
C ARG A 3 30.55 6.52 -72.52
N ARG A 4 29.93 5.88 -71.52
CA ARG A 4 29.00 6.49 -70.56
C ARG A 4 29.73 7.57 -69.74
N SER A 5 29.13 8.76 -69.64
CA SER A 5 29.47 9.77 -68.64
C SER A 5 28.85 9.38 -67.29
N LEU A 6 29.68 9.05 -66.31
CA LEU A 6 29.26 8.93 -64.91
C LEU A 6 29.93 10.06 -64.13
N SER A 7 29.17 11.10 -63.85
CA SER A 7 29.50 12.10 -62.83
C SER A 7 28.34 12.15 -61.83
N ASP A 8 28.32 11.19 -60.91
CA ASP A 8 27.47 11.26 -59.73
C ASP A 8 28.39 11.42 -58.51
N GLN A 9 28.86 12.65 -58.30
CA GLN A 9 29.47 13.08 -57.05
C GLN A 9 28.41 13.81 -56.21
N SER A 10 27.40 13.06 -55.77
CA SER A 10 26.58 13.47 -54.63
C SER A 10 27.28 13.04 -53.33
N LEU A 11 28.31 13.82 -53.00
CA LEU A 11 29.11 13.75 -51.78
C LEU A 11 28.23 13.72 -50.52
N PHE A 12 28.36 12.62 -49.78
CA PHE A 12 28.46 12.57 -48.32
C PHE A 12 27.60 13.60 -47.55
N ARG A 13 26.35 13.23 -47.26
CA ARG A 13 25.55 13.87 -46.19
C ARG A 13 25.83 13.13 -44.88
N PRO A 14 26.54 13.71 -43.89
CA PRO A 14 26.61 13.09 -42.58
C PRO A 14 25.23 13.20 -41.93
N SER A 15 24.58 12.07 -41.70
CA SER A 15 23.33 12.02 -40.95
C SER A 15 23.63 12.34 -39.48
N SER A 16 23.48 13.62 -39.11
CA SER A 16 23.50 14.04 -37.71
C SER A 16 22.20 13.58 -37.03
N SER A 17 22.07 12.28 -36.83
CA SER A 17 21.15 11.69 -35.86
C SER A 17 21.69 11.98 -34.47
N LYS A 18 21.47 13.22 -33.99
CA LYS A 18 21.56 13.51 -32.56
C LYS A 18 20.45 12.70 -31.91
N LYS A 19 20.79 11.49 -31.48
CA LYS A 19 19.97 10.66 -30.60
C LYS A 19 19.63 11.55 -29.41
N ALA A 20 18.39 12.03 -29.37
CA ALA A 20 17.88 12.81 -28.25
C ALA A 20 18.17 11.98 -26.99
N ILE A 21 19.09 12.46 -26.16
CA ILE A 21 19.32 11.93 -24.84
C ILE A 21 18.00 12.14 -24.12
N SER A 22 17.26 11.04 -23.95
CA SER A 22 16.02 10.98 -23.20
C SER A 22 16.28 11.60 -21.84
N THR A 23 15.83 12.84 -21.68
CA THR A 23 15.97 13.61 -20.45
C THR A 23 15.08 12.94 -19.41
N LYS A 24 15.73 12.24 -18.48
CA LYS A 24 15.31 11.95 -17.11
C LYS A 24 13.82 11.60 -16.97
N SER A 25 13.52 10.30 -16.94
CA SER A 25 12.28 9.82 -16.34
C SER A 25 12.18 10.42 -14.94
N SER A 26 11.29 11.39 -14.73
CA SER A 26 10.89 11.76 -13.39
C SER A 26 10.33 10.50 -12.76
N ASN A 27 10.96 9.98 -11.71
CA ASN A 27 10.41 8.93 -10.86
C ASN A 27 9.11 9.47 -10.22
N SER A 28 8.03 9.48 -10.99
CA SER A 28 6.72 9.77 -10.47
C SER A 28 6.24 8.51 -9.79
N TYR A 29 6.31 8.48 -8.46
CA TYR A 29 5.69 7.41 -7.68
C TYR A 29 4.22 7.29 -8.09
N ASP A 30 3.79 6.06 -8.39
CA ASP A 30 2.39 5.83 -8.71
C ASP A 30 1.53 6.02 -7.46
N ARG A 31 0.25 6.38 -7.62
CA ARG A 31 -0.66 6.64 -6.50
C ARG A 31 -0.68 5.53 -5.44
N TRP A 32 -0.51 4.27 -5.83
CA TRP A 32 -0.50 3.17 -4.86
C TRP A 32 0.79 3.10 -4.04
N THR A 33 1.92 3.55 -4.59
CA THR A 33 3.15 3.74 -3.81
C THR A 33 2.90 4.73 -2.69
N VAL A 34 2.27 5.87 -2.99
CA VAL A 34 1.93 6.90 -1.99
C VAL A 34 0.93 6.37 -0.95
N ILE A 35 -0.11 5.64 -1.39
CA ILE A 35 -1.09 5.03 -0.47
C ILE A 35 -0.41 4.02 0.47
N CYS A 36 0.43 3.13 -0.05
CA CYS A 36 1.17 2.17 0.76
C CYS A 36 2.13 2.87 1.72
N PHE A 37 2.78 3.94 1.27
CA PHE A 37 3.65 4.76 2.11
C PHE A 37 2.90 5.37 3.30
N VAL A 38 1.79 6.05 3.05
CA VAL A 38 1.02 6.75 4.08
C VAL A 38 0.48 5.76 5.12
N ILE A 39 -0.19 4.69 4.67
CA ILE A 39 -0.77 3.68 5.58
C ILE A 39 0.36 2.95 6.32
N GLY A 40 1.44 2.60 5.61
CA GLY A 40 2.58 1.91 6.20
C GLY A 40 3.28 2.75 7.27
N LEU A 41 3.46 4.05 7.02
CA LEU A 41 4.05 4.97 7.98
C LEU A 41 3.18 5.15 9.22
N ILE A 42 1.86 5.31 9.06
CA ILE A 42 0.92 5.38 10.19
C ILE A 42 1.03 4.12 11.06
N ASN A 43 1.10 2.94 10.43
CA ASN A 43 1.28 1.68 11.15
C ASN A 43 2.59 1.62 11.93
N ILE A 44 3.70 2.02 11.31
CA ILE A 44 5.01 2.03 11.96
C ILE A 44 5.01 3.01 13.14
N LEU A 45 4.47 4.22 12.98
CA LEU A 45 4.43 5.19 14.07
C LEU A 45 3.57 4.70 15.24
N SER A 46 2.41 4.11 14.97
CA SER A 46 1.57 3.46 16.00
C SER A 46 2.29 2.30 16.68
N ALA A 47 2.99 1.47 15.91
CA ALA A 47 3.80 0.37 16.43
C ALA A 47 4.91 0.86 17.35
N LEU A 48 5.68 1.87 16.93
CA LEU A 48 6.76 2.43 17.73
C LEU A 48 6.24 2.97 19.06
N TRP A 49 5.09 3.64 19.07
CA TRP A 49 4.47 4.11 20.31
C TRP A 49 4.10 2.94 21.23
N MET A 50 3.44 1.91 20.72
CA MET A 50 3.09 0.71 21.49
C MET A 50 4.31 -0.06 22.02
N LEU A 51 5.40 -0.12 21.27
CA LEU A 51 6.60 -0.87 21.64
C LEU A 51 7.47 -0.10 22.64
N ILE A 52 7.67 1.20 22.42
CA ILE A 52 8.56 2.05 23.22
C ILE A 52 7.86 2.53 24.50
N ALA A 53 6.62 3.00 24.39
CA ALA A 53 5.88 3.60 25.49
C ALA A 53 4.44 3.04 25.61
N PRO A 54 4.28 1.73 25.87
CA PRO A 54 2.98 1.05 25.89
C PRO A 54 2.00 1.64 26.91
N VAL A 55 2.48 2.01 28.09
CA VAL A 55 1.65 2.62 29.15
C VAL A 55 1.14 3.99 28.71
N HIS A 56 2.02 4.79 28.10
CA HIS A 56 1.63 6.10 27.56
C HIS A 56 0.60 5.94 26.43
N TRP A 57 0.79 4.97 25.54
CA TRP A 57 -0.15 4.66 24.47
C TRP A 57 -1.53 4.29 25.04
N TYR A 58 -1.58 3.41 26.04
CA TYR A 58 -2.84 2.94 26.63
C TYR A 58 -3.70 4.06 27.24
N TYR A 59 -3.08 5.05 27.89
CA TYR A 59 -3.82 6.14 28.54
C TYR A 59 -4.05 7.37 27.66
N ASN A 60 -3.24 7.58 26.61
CA ASN A 60 -3.24 8.83 25.85
C ASN A 60 -3.60 8.66 24.37
N LEU A 61 -3.75 7.42 23.87
CA LEU A 61 -4.39 7.23 22.58
C LEU A 61 -5.80 7.83 22.64
N PRO A 62 -6.23 8.66 21.68
CA PRO A 62 -7.58 9.21 21.63
C PRO A 62 -8.59 8.13 21.17
N ALA A 63 -8.64 7.04 21.93
CA ALA A 63 -9.53 5.90 21.78
C ALA A 63 -9.89 5.38 23.18
N GLY A 64 -10.95 4.57 23.30
CA GLY A 64 -11.44 4.09 24.58
C GLY A 64 -10.68 2.90 25.16
N VAL A 65 -9.36 2.79 24.94
CA VAL A 65 -8.58 1.59 25.28
C VAL A 65 -8.72 1.17 26.75
N PRO A 66 -8.71 2.08 27.74
CA PRO A 66 -8.88 1.66 29.14
C PRO A 66 -10.23 1.03 29.45
N GLU A 67 -11.23 1.26 28.61
CA GLU A 67 -12.56 0.69 28.78
C GLU A 67 -12.61 -0.80 28.40
N SER A 68 -11.69 -1.27 27.54
CA SER A 68 -11.62 -2.68 27.12
C SER A 68 -11.05 -3.63 28.18
N GLY A 69 -10.61 -3.10 29.34
CA GLY A 69 -10.08 -3.89 30.44
C GLY A 69 -8.71 -3.38 30.93
N PRO A 70 -8.14 -4.02 31.97
CA PRO A 70 -6.93 -3.55 32.64
C PRO A 70 -5.69 -3.57 31.75
N LEU A 71 -4.73 -2.69 32.05
CA LEU A 71 -3.46 -2.57 31.33
C LEU A 71 -2.72 -3.92 31.27
N ASN A 72 -2.42 -4.35 30.04
CA ASN A 72 -1.54 -5.48 29.76
C ASN A 72 -0.44 -5.05 28.77
N VAL A 73 0.76 -4.78 29.30
CA VAL A 73 1.90 -4.30 28.50
C VAL A 73 2.35 -5.31 27.45
N HIS A 74 2.30 -6.60 27.75
CA HIS A 74 2.66 -7.65 26.81
C HIS A 74 1.72 -7.63 25.60
N PHE A 75 0.41 -7.62 25.87
CA PHE A 75 -0.62 -7.54 24.83
C PHE A 75 -0.48 -6.30 23.93
N ILE A 76 -0.20 -5.13 24.51
CA ILE A 76 0.04 -3.91 23.72
C ILE A 76 1.26 -4.08 22.80
N ARG A 77 2.34 -4.71 23.28
CA ARG A 77 3.53 -4.97 22.46
C ARG A 77 3.27 -5.98 21.34
N ASP A 78 2.43 -6.98 21.57
CA ASP A 78 2.02 -7.91 20.52
C ASP A 78 1.26 -7.19 19.39
N ILE A 79 0.35 -6.27 19.76
CA ILE A 79 -0.32 -5.39 18.79
C ILE A 79 0.72 -4.49 18.08
N GLY A 80 1.69 -3.95 18.83
CA GLY A 80 2.81 -3.21 18.27
C GLY A 80 3.58 -3.99 17.20
N CYS A 81 3.90 -5.26 17.46
CA CYS A 81 4.61 -6.13 16.53
C CYS A 81 3.84 -6.36 15.22
N ILE A 82 2.53 -6.63 15.29
CA ILE A 82 1.73 -6.81 14.07
C ILE A 82 1.58 -5.51 13.28
N PHE A 83 1.39 -4.36 13.94
CA PHE A 83 1.38 -3.06 13.26
C PHE A 83 2.73 -2.79 12.57
N LEU A 84 3.85 -3.10 13.24
CA LEU A 84 5.17 -2.93 12.65
C LEU A 84 5.35 -3.81 11.42
N LEU A 85 4.96 -5.09 11.52
CA LEU A 85 5.03 -6.05 10.42
C LEU A 85 4.22 -5.58 9.21
N LEU A 86 2.96 -5.19 9.43
CA LEU A 86 2.08 -4.72 8.36
C LEU A 86 2.58 -3.41 7.74
N GLY A 87 3.07 -2.48 8.57
CA GLY A 87 3.65 -1.22 8.12
C GLY A 87 4.89 -1.41 7.25
N CYS A 88 5.84 -2.22 7.71
CA CYS A 88 7.02 -2.60 6.93
C CYS A 88 6.63 -3.34 5.65
N GLY A 89 5.67 -4.26 5.71
CA GLY A 89 5.15 -4.96 4.54
C GLY A 89 4.59 -4.01 3.49
N LEU A 90 3.83 -2.99 3.89
CA LEU A 90 3.32 -1.98 2.97
C LEU A 90 4.44 -1.12 2.36
N LEU A 91 5.46 -0.74 3.12
CA LEU A 91 6.62 -0.02 2.56
C LEU A 91 7.38 -0.89 1.55
N VAL A 92 7.59 -2.16 1.86
CA VAL A 92 8.23 -3.13 0.96
C VAL A 92 7.41 -3.31 -0.33
N GLY A 93 6.12 -3.59 -0.23
CA GLY A 93 5.23 -3.72 -1.40
C GLY A 93 4.96 -2.39 -2.14
N GLY A 94 5.20 -1.26 -1.47
CA GLY A 94 5.07 0.07 -2.04
C GLY A 94 6.25 0.43 -2.93
N PHE A 95 7.48 0.24 -2.44
CA PHE A 95 8.69 0.79 -3.07
C PHE A 95 9.64 -0.24 -3.67
N PHE A 96 9.70 -1.45 -3.12
CA PHE A 96 10.78 -2.40 -3.43
C PHE A 96 10.27 -3.63 -4.18
N LEU A 97 9.17 -4.23 -3.72
CA LEU A 97 8.61 -5.49 -4.21
C LEU A 97 7.19 -5.30 -4.72
N ILE A 98 7.06 -4.58 -5.84
CA ILE A 98 5.79 -4.17 -6.46
C ILE A 98 4.85 -5.35 -6.77
N GLU A 99 5.42 -6.50 -7.13
CA GLU A 99 4.72 -7.74 -7.42
C GLU A 99 3.99 -8.30 -6.19
N PHE A 100 4.50 -8.03 -4.98
CA PHE A 100 3.88 -8.41 -3.71
C PHE A 100 2.96 -7.35 -3.12
N ARG A 101 2.77 -6.21 -3.80
CA ARG A 101 1.93 -5.11 -3.30
C ARG A 101 0.51 -5.57 -2.96
N LEU A 102 -0.16 -6.28 -3.87
CA LEU A 102 -1.52 -6.75 -3.66
C LEU A 102 -1.63 -7.65 -2.42
N PRO A 103 -0.89 -8.77 -2.30
CA PRO A 103 -1.01 -9.63 -1.13
C PRO A 103 -0.64 -8.91 0.18
N LEU A 104 0.40 -8.07 0.19
CA LEU A 104 0.80 -7.32 1.39
C LEU A 104 -0.28 -6.32 1.82
N PHE A 105 -0.90 -5.62 0.86
CA PHE A 105 -2.03 -4.73 1.14
C PHE A 105 -3.27 -5.51 1.64
N THR A 106 -3.51 -6.69 1.08
CA THR A 106 -4.61 -7.57 1.51
C THR A 106 -4.41 -8.06 2.94
N MET A 107 -3.19 -8.44 3.34
CA MET A 107 -2.91 -8.84 4.74
C MET A 107 -3.16 -7.69 5.72
N ASN A 108 -2.72 -6.48 5.37
CA ASN A 108 -3.01 -5.29 6.16
C ASN A 108 -4.52 -5.01 6.28
N THR A 109 -5.24 -5.14 5.17
CA THR A 109 -6.71 -4.98 5.16
C THR A 109 -7.41 -6.03 6.01
N ALA A 110 -6.97 -7.29 5.91
CA ALA A 110 -7.54 -8.41 6.67
C ALA A 110 -7.39 -8.18 8.17
N PHE A 111 -6.22 -7.72 8.62
CA PHE A 111 -6.01 -7.37 10.02
C PHE A 111 -6.98 -6.28 10.51
N TYR A 112 -7.12 -5.16 9.79
CA TYR A 112 -8.04 -4.10 10.19
C TYR A 112 -9.49 -4.57 10.23
N MET A 113 -9.93 -5.39 9.27
CA MET A 113 -11.28 -5.94 9.25
C MET A 113 -11.52 -6.87 10.44
N LEU A 114 -10.58 -7.79 10.71
CA LEU A 114 -10.67 -8.68 11.87
C LEU A 114 -10.69 -7.89 13.18
N HIS A 115 -9.84 -6.87 13.30
CA HIS A 115 -9.79 -6.01 14.48
C HIS A 115 -11.11 -5.25 14.68
N MET A 116 -11.68 -4.68 13.61
CA MET A 116 -13.01 -4.04 13.65
C MET A 116 -14.09 -5.03 14.12
N PHE A 117 -14.06 -6.30 13.68
CA PHE A 117 -15.01 -7.31 14.13
C PHE A 117 -14.86 -7.68 15.60
N VAL A 118 -13.65 -7.61 16.16
CA VAL A 118 -13.45 -7.75 17.61
C VAL A 118 -14.20 -6.64 18.36
N HIS A 119 -14.08 -5.39 17.93
CA HIS A 119 -14.79 -4.27 18.54
C HIS A 119 -16.31 -4.38 18.42
N ILE A 120 -16.81 -4.80 17.25
CA ILE A 120 -18.23 -5.08 17.06
C ILE A 120 -18.70 -6.18 18.02
N HIS A 121 -17.93 -7.26 18.18
CA HIS A 121 -18.24 -8.33 19.10
C HIS A 121 -18.30 -7.86 20.56
N GLU A 122 -17.37 -7.02 21.02
CA GLU A 122 -17.39 -6.48 22.39
C GLU A 122 -18.65 -5.65 22.68
N ILE A 123 -19.13 -4.87 21.71
CA ILE A 123 -20.37 -4.10 21.84
C ILE A 123 -21.60 -5.02 21.82
N VAL A 124 -21.69 -5.93 20.84
CA VAL A 124 -22.84 -6.81 20.67
C VAL A 124 -22.99 -7.82 21.81
N SER A 125 -21.87 -8.27 22.39
CA SER A 125 -21.87 -9.15 23.57
C SER A 125 -22.15 -8.42 24.89
N GLY A 126 -22.31 -7.10 24.87
CA GLY A 126 -22.62 -6.28 26.05
C GLY A 126 -21.43 -6.04 26.97
N ARG A 127 -20.19 -6.33 26.55
CA ARG A 127 -18.98 -6.06 27.32
C ARG A 127 -18.63 -4.58 27.34
N LEU A 128 -18.90 -3.88 26.23
CA LEU A 128 -18.69 -2.44 26.10
C LEU A 128 -20.00 -1.72 25.75
N ARG A 129 -20.13 -0.48 26.24
CA ARG A 129 -21.28 0.37 25.93
C ARG A 129 -21.27 0.82 24.48
N MET A 130 -22.44 0.97 23.87
CA MET A 130 -22.58 1.44 22.48
C MET A 130 -21.88 2.79 22.20
N GLY A 131 -21.77 3.66 23.22
CA GLY A 131 -21.07 4.95 23.10
C GLY A 131 -19.61 4.82 22.68
N ILE A 132 -18.95 3.68 22.94
CA ILE A 132 -17.55 3.44 22.56
C ILE A 132 -17.36 3.44 21.04
N PHE A 133 -18.40 3.07 20.29
CA PHE A 133 -18.40 3.05 18.84
C PHE A 133 -17.92 4.38 18.24
N TRP A 134 -18.39 5.50 18.78
CA TRP A 134 -18.05 6.83 18.28
C TRP A 134 -16.62 7.24 18.61
N ILE A 135 -16.10 6.76 19.74
CA ILE A 135 -14.72 7.01 20.17
C ILE A 135 -13.76 6.19 19.30
N ASP A 136 -14.10 4.94 19.00
CA ASP A 136 -13.27 4.04 18.20
C ASP A 136 -13.43 4.26 16.69
N LEU A 137 -14.46 5.00 16.24
CA LEU A 137 -14.74 5.25 14.82
C LEU A 137 -13.52 5.73 14.02
N PRO A 138 -12.73 6.74 14.46
CA PRO A 138 -11.58 7.23 13.71
C PRO A 138 -10.41 6.23 13.67
N GLY A 139 -10.19 5.49 14.75
CA GLY A 139 -9.01 4.65 14.94
C GLY A 139 -9.18 3.18 14.54
N VAL A 140 -10.42 2.69 14.48
CA VAL A 140 -10.75 1.28 14.26
C VAL A 140 -11.61 1.11 13.01
N TYR A 141 -12.79 1.74 12.98
CA TYR A 141 -13.79 1.51 11.92
C TYR A 141 -13.40 2.18 10.61
N PHE A 142 -12.97 3.45 10.66
CA PHE A 142 -12.55 4.19 9.49
C PHE A 142 -11.37 3.52 8.73
N PRO A 143 -10.25 3.15 9.37
CA PRO A 143 -9.15 2.50 8.66
C PRO A 143 -9.55 1.13 8.09
N ALA A 144 -10.42 0.37 8.76
CA ALA A 144 -10.94 -0.90 8.23
C ALA A 144 -11.73 -0.69 6.94
N VAL A 145 -12.72 0.22 6.95
CA VAL A 145 -13.55 0.50 5.76
C VAL A 145 -12.72 1.11 4.63
N LEU A 146 -11.78 2.02 4.95
CA LEU A 146 -10.90 2.65 3.97
C LEU A 146 -10.00 1.62 3.29
N THR A 147 -9.28 0.81 4.07
CA THR A 147 -8.37 -0.20 3.52
C THR A 147 -9.12 -1.29 2.77
N PHE A 148 -10.29 -1.71 3.24
CA PHE A 148 -11.16 -2.64 2.53
C PHE A 148 -11.55 -2.10 1.15
N SER A 149 -12.07 -0.87 1.11
CA SER A 149 -12.48 -0.21 -0.13
C SER A 149 -11.32 -0.07 -1.13
N LEU A 150 -10.14 0.36 -0.65
CA LEU A 150 -8.92 0.45 -1.44
C LEU A 150 -8.45 -0.92 -1.95
N ASN A 151 -8.54 -1.97 -1.12
CA ASN A 151 -8.14 -3.31 -1.50
C ASN A 151 -9.01 -3.86 -2.65
N ILE A 152 -10.33 -3.63 -2.62
CA ILE A 152 -11.24 -3.99 -3.73
C ILE A 152 -10.82 -3.28 -5.04
N ILE A 153 -10.49 -1.99 -4.98
CA ILE A 153 -10.03 -1.24 -6.16
C ILE A 153 -8.69 -1.81 -6.67
N LEU A 154 -7.78 -2.15 -5.76
CA LEU A 154 -6.48 -2.74 -6.11
C LEU A 154 -6.65 -4.11 -6.79
N ILE A 155 -7.49 -4.98 -6.24
CA ILE A 155 -7.82 -6.29 -6.82
C ILE A 155 -8.35 -6.13 -8.24
N ARG A 156 -9.34 -5.24 -8.44
CA ARG A 156 -9.93 -5.00 -9.77
C ARG A 156 -8.88 -4.53 -10.78
N LYS A 157 -7.94 -3.68 -10.37
CA LYS A 157 -6.82 -3.24 -11.22
C LYS A 157 -5.90 -4.41 -11.62
N TYR A 158 -5.52 -5.26 -10.66
CA TYR A 158 -4.65 -6.41 -10.93
C TYR A 158 -5.32 -7.45 -11.85
N MET A 159 -6.62 -7.71 -11.64
CA MET A 159 -7.39 -8.62 -12.49
C MET A 159 -7.52 -8.11 -13.94
N ALA A 160 -7.81 -6.82 -14.11
CA ALA A 160 -7.88 -6.20 -15.44
C ALA A 160 -6.53 -6.30 -16.18
N SER A 161 -5.41 -5.99 -15.50
CA SER A 161 -4.07 -6.09 -16.07
C SER A 161 -3.72 -7.52 -16.48
N SER A 162 -4.05 -8.50 -15.64
CA SER A 162 -3.79 -9.92 -15.90
C SER A 162 -4.58 -10.43 -17.11
N ARG A 163 -5.86 -10.06 -17.22
CA ARG A 163 -6.71 -10.39 -18.37
C ARG A 163 -6.15 -9.83 -19.68
N SER A 164 -5.73 -8.57 -19.70
CA SER A 164 -5.14 -7.95 -20.89
C SER A 164 -3.86 -8.66 -21.35
N LYS A 165 -2.99 -9.06 -20.41
CA LYS A 165 -1.77 -9.83 -20.73
C LYS A 165 -2.10 -11.17 -21.38
N MET A 166 -3.08 -11.91 -20.85
CA MET A 166 -3.49 -13.21 -21.40
C MET A 166 -4.05 -13.08 -22.82
N LEU A 167 -4.86 -12.07 -23.11
CA LEU A 167 -5.39 -11.82 -24.46
C LEU A 167 -4.28 -11.50 -25.47
N GLN A 168 -3.26 -10.74 -25.05
CA GLN A 168 -2.11 -10.44 -25.92
C GLN A 168 -1.25 -11.66 -26.22
N ILE A 169 -1.14 -12.61 -25.29
CA ILE A 169 -0.42 -13.87 -25.51
C ILE A 169 -1.22 -14.77 -26.46
N GLY A 170 -2.54 -14.90 -26.24
CA GLY A 170 -3.42 -15.70 -27.09
C GLY A 170 -3.52 -15.18 -28.53
N ALA A 171 -3.44 -13.87 -28.75
CA ALA A 171 -3.46 -13.26 -30.09
C ALA A 171 -2.13 -13.39 -30.87
N LYS A 172 -1.05 -13.83 -30.22
CA LYS A 172 0.28 -14.03 -30.85
C LYS A 172 0.54 -15.48 -31.26
N ASN A 173 -0.33 -16.40 -30.88
CA ASN A 173 -0.29 -17.82 -31.22
C ASN A 173 -1.33 -18.12 -32.30
#